data_AF-A0AAW8ZIM1-F1
#
_entry.id   AF-A0AAW8ZIM1-F1
#
_cell.length_a   1.000
_cell.length_b   1.000
_cell.length_c   1.000
_cell.angle_alpha   90.00
_cell.angle_beta   90.00
_cell.angle_gamma   90.00
#
_symmetry.space_group_name_H-M   'P 1'
#
loop_
_entity.id
_entity.type
_entity.pdbx_description
1 polymer ?
#
loop_
_entity_poly.entity_id
_entity_poly.type
_entity_poly.pdbx_seq_one_letter_code
_entity_poly.pdbx_strand_id
1 'polypeptide(L)'
;MNKTSKTILISLLTAVPTIANAMLVGGPKDFNLEIYGKLAMSVFATQANERNYDYTLDNESYIGFRGNKEITEGINVIFQIESGYVGYEAEDSGLGKFDTFVGFEGKYGKLRFGRMKSALYEIIDWPYTNPGLGRVFDWGGDVRWHQSNRMSNMMRYDGSLVTDDYGAFDVVLSVNRDDATISGSTTYSSRITWTPYSTIKVHAAYEETRNKSDQPTDDTLNNNLEDASGYVLGLEVPIPDLGLRFYAGYKNGQTTDLKTHVKSTQDAYSLIGEYWHGIYGAKLGYAKNNDYKIDNVVQKDTADKVISLQLMLNMENGFLPYIRVGRTDAYNSTSNDNFYRAGLEFWF
;
A
#
# COMPACT_ATOMS: atom_id res chain seq x y z
N MET A 1 -23.45 -30.66 -33.44
CA MET A 1 -24.13 -29.53 -32.79
C MET A 1 -23.12 -28.77 -31.96
N ASN A 2 -22.69 -27.61 -32.46
CA ASN A 2 -21.80 -26.69 -31.77
C ASN A 2 -22.46 -26.16 -30.50
N LYS A 3 -21.78 -26.27 -29.36
CA LYS A 3 -22.04 -25.39 -28.21
C LYS A 3 -20.76 -24.63 -27.91
N THR A 4 -20.72 -23.43 -28.47
CA THR A 4 -19.77 -22.36 -28.22
C THR A 4 -19.86 -21.97 -26.74
N SER A 5 -18.87 -22.36 -25.95
CA SER A 5 -18.65 -21.83 -24.60
C SER A 5 -18.07 -20.41 -24.75
N LYS A 6 -18.91 -19.40 -24.49
CA LYS A 6 -18.44 -18.02 -24.34
C LYS A 6 -17.75 -17.90 -22.99
N THR A 7 -16.42 -17.87 -23.00
CA THR A 7 -15.62 -17.46 -21.84
C THR A 7 -15.90 -15.98 -21.58
N ILE A 8 -16.72 -15.69 -20.58
CA ILE A 8 -16.91 -14.33 -20.06
C ILE A 8 -15.75 -14.09 -19.10
N LEU A 9 -14.81 -13.24 -19.52
CA LEU A 9 -13.73 -12.75 -18.66
C LEU A 9 -14.35 -11.76 -17.68
N ILE A 10 -14.68 -12.21 -16.47
CA ILE A 10 -15.10 -11.32 -15.38
C ILE A 10 -13.83 -10.84 -14.70
N SER A 11 -13.38 -9.63 -15.04
CA SER A 11 -12.37 -8.92 -14.26
C SER A 11 -12.93 -8.66 -12.86
N LEU A 12 -12.25 -9.18 -11.84
CA LEU A 12 -12.50 -8.82 -10.45
C LEU A 12 -12.16 -7.34 -10.29
N LEU A 13 -13.16 -6.47 -10.42
CA LEU A 13 -13.04 -5.07 -10.03
C LEU A 13 -12.87 -5.03 -8.50
N THR A 14 -11.66 -4.75 -8.04
CA THR A 14 -11.54 -3.93 -6.82
C THR A 14 -12.34 -2.66 -7.10
N ALA A 15 -13.40 -2.43 -6.34
CA ALA A 15 -14.14 -1.18 -6.40
C ALA A 15 -13.25 -0.05 -5.85
N VAL A 16 -12.27 0.37 -6.66
CA VAL A 16 -11.83 1.75 -6.71
C VAL A 16 -12.98 2.48 -7.40
N PRO A 17 -13.44 3.65 -6.93
CA PRO A 17 -14.34 4.47 -7.74
C PRO A 17 -13.67 4.70 -9.09
N THR A 18 -14.14 4.03 -10.14
CA THR A 18 -13.69 4.22 -11.51
C THR A 18 -14.30 5.53 -12.00
N ILE A 19 -13.68 6.64 -11.65
CA ILE A 19 -13.91 7.91 -12.32
C ILE A 19 -12.92 7.91 -13.50
N ALA A 20 -13.38 7.44 -14.65
CA ALA A 20 -12.59 7.48 -15.88
C ALA A 20 -12.66 8.90 -16.46
N ASN A 21 -11.76 9.79 -16.04
CA ASN A 21 -11.57 11.11 -16.66
C ASN A 21 -10.18 11.24 -17.30
N ALA A 22 -9.67 10.13 -17.80
CA ALA A 22 -8.32 10.12 -18.31
C ALA A 22 -8.27 10.74 -19.72
N MET A 23 -7.39 11.72 -19.92
CA MET A 23 -7.25 12.39 -21.20
C MET A 23 -6.38 11.55 -22.14
N LEU A 24 -6.99 11.02 -23.22
CA LEU A 24 -6.26 10.38 -24.30
C LEU A 24 -5.49 11.45 -25.09
N VAL A 25 -4.17 11.46 -24.95
CA VAL A 25 -3.30 12.30 -25.79
C VAL A 25 -2.86 11.44 -26.98
N GLY A 26 -3.35 11.77 -28.18
CA GLY A 26 -3.13 10.95 -29.38
C GLY A 26 -1.65 10.61 -29.64
N GLY A 27 -1.37 9.33 -29.88
CA GLY A 27 -0.09 8.83 -30.39
C GLY A 27 -0.21 8.33 -31.84
N PRO A 28 0.81 7.64 -32.40
CA PRO A 28 0.63 6.81 -33.59
C PRO A 28 -0.61 5.92 -33.42
N LYS A 29 -1.35 5.60 -34.49
CA LYS A 29 -2.68 4.96 -34.47
C LYS A 29 -2.90 3.79 -33.48
N ASP A 30 -1.82 3.14 -33.02
CA ASP A 30 -1.83 1.95 -32.17
C ASP A 30 -1.13 2.15 -30.80
N PHE A 31 -0.91 3.40 -30.37
CA PHE A 31 -0.31 3.73 -29.08
C PHE A 31 -1.28 4.54 -28.22
N ASN A 32 -1.67 3.96 -27.07
CA ASN A 32 -2.52 4.64 -26.11
C ASN A 32 -1.64 5.34 -25.08
N LEU A 33 -1.78 6.66 -24.95
CA LEU A 33 -1.19 7.46 -23.89
C LEU A 33 -2.30 8.13 -23.09
N GLU A 34 -2.22 7.95 -21.78
CA GLU A 34 -3.15 8.46 -20.80
C GLU A 34 -2.42 9.38 -19.83
N ILE A 35 -2.98 10.56 -19.60
CA ILE A 35 -2.63 11.41 -18.46
C ILE A 35 -3.68 11.19 -17.38
N TYR A 36 -3.21 10.89 -16.18
CA TYR A 36 -4.06 10.64 -15.02
C TYR A 36 -3.47 11.29 -13.77
N GLY A 37 -4.25 11.39 -12.70
CA GLY A 37 -3.72 11.90 -11.43
C GLY A 37 -4.73 11.92 -10.30
N LYS A 38 -4.25 12.41 -9.16
CA LYS A 38 -5.07 12.69 -7.99
C LYS A 38 -4.80 14.12 -7.54
N LEU A 39 -5.86 14.90 -7.35
CA LEU A 39 -5.81 16.13 -6.56
C LEU A 39 -6.23 15.75 -5.15
N ALA A 40 -5.31 15.85 -4.18
CA ALA A 40 -5.57 15.52 -2.79
C ALA A 40 -4.94 16.58 -1.89
N MET A 41 -5.79 17.32 -1.20
CA MET A 41 -5.38 18.38 -0.28
C MET A 41 -6.07 18.15 1.06
N SER A 42 -5.33 18.32 2.15
CA SER A 42 -5.93 18.29 3.48
C SER A 42 -5.27 19.26 4.45
N VAL A 43 -6.08 19.80 5.36
CA VAL A 43 -5.58 20.42 6.58
C VAL A 43 -5.40 19.30 7.59
N PHE A 44 -4.20 19.15 8.14
CA PHE A 44 -3.88 18.16 9.15
C PHE A 44 -3.36 18.84 10.41
N ALA A 45 -3.99 18.59 11.56
CA ALA A 45 -3.60 19.13 12.86
C ALA A 45 -3.19 17.99 13.80
N THR A 46 -2.04 18.15 14.47
CA THR A 46 -1.52 17.22 15.48
C THR A 46 -1.29 17.94 16.80
N GLN A 47 -1.03 17.21 17.89
CA GLN A 47 -0.73 17.80 19.22
C GLN A 47 -1.81 18.74 19.79
N ALA A 48 -3.08 18.54 19.40
CA ALA A 48 -4.19 19.39 19.85
C ALA A 48 -4.44 19.38 21.39
N ASN A 49 -3.76 18.50 22.13
CA ASN A 49 -3.83 18.44 23.59
C ASN A 49 -3.19 19.66 24.26
N GLU A 50 -2.21 20.31 23.62
CA GLU A 50 -1.49 21.45 24.21
C GLU A 50 -2.12 22.81 23.92
N ARG A 51 -3.28 22.85 23.24
CA ARG A 51 -3.93 24.08 22.72
C ARG A 51 -3.06 24.92 21.77
N ASN A 52 -1.90 24.43 21.38
CA ASN A 52 -1.14 24.88 20.22
C ASN A 52 -1.61 24.06 19.03
N TYR A 53 -2.38 24.69 18.13
CA TYR A 53 -2.83 24.04 16.91
C TYR A 53 -1.79 24.27 15.81
N ASP A 54 -0.75 23.44 15.80
CA ASP A 54 0.10 23.32 14.63
C ASP A 54 -0.65 22.51 13.58
N TYR A 55 -0.97 23.18 12.47
CA TYR A 55 -1.57 22.56 11.31
C TYR A 55 -0.61 22.61 10.14
N THR A 56 -0.65 21.57 9.31
CA THR A 56 0.02 21.53 8.01
C THR A 56 -1.02 21.44 6.91
N LEU A 57 -0.71 22.05 5.77
CA LEU A 57 -1.38 21.74 4.52
C LEU A 57 -0.64 20.59 3.88
N ASP A 58 -1.30 19.43 3.84
CA ASP A 58 -0.77 18.21 3.28
C ASP A 58 -1.31 18.04 1.86
N ASN A 59 -0.41 18.11 0.89
CA ASN A 59 -0.73 18.05 -0.54
C ASN A 59 -0.25 16.72 -1.13
N GLU A 60 -1.10 15.70 -1.04
CA GLU A 60 -0.88 14.37 -1.63
C GLU A 60 -1.29 14.32 -3.12
N SER A 61 -1.33 15.47 -3.80
CA SER A 61 -1.61 15.51 -5.24
C SER A 61 -0.44 14.96 -6.04
N TYR A 62 -0.73 14.26 -7.13
CA TYR A 62 0.27 13.74 -8.06
C TYR A 62 -0.31 13.64 -9.48
N ILE A 63 0.59 13.58 -10.46
CA ILE A 63 0.26 13.35 -11.88
C ILE A 63 1.04 12.16 -12.41
N GLY A 64 0.44 11.41 -13.32
CA GLY A 64 1.05 10.26 -13.97
C GLY A 64 0.73 10.17 -15.45
N PHE A 65 1.57 9.41 -16.12
CA PHE A 65 1.44 9.05 -17.53
C PHE A 65 1.51 7.54 -17.63
N ARG A 66 0.57 6.93 -18.34
CA ARG A 66 0.64 5.49 -18.62
C ARG A 66 0.21 5.21 -20.04
N GLY A 67 0.61 4.06 -20.53
CA GLY A 67 0.20 3.64 -21.85
C GLY A 67 0.56 2.21 -22.16
N ASN A 68 0.00 1.75 -23.27
CA ASN A 68 0.25 0.42 -23.80
C ASN A 68 0.26 0.42 -25.33
N LYS A 69 0.93 -0.59 -25.89
CA LYS A 69 0.93 -0.88 -27.32
C LYS A 69 1.11 -2.37 -27.56
N GLU A 70 0.26 -2.95 -28.38
CA GLU A 70 0.42 -4.32 -28.84
C GLU A 70 1.64 -4.41 -29.77
N ILE A 71 2.54 -5.36 -29.49
CA ILE A 71 3.77 -5.57 -30.27
C ILE A 71 3.74 -6.87 -31.07
N THR A 72 2.91 -7.83 -30.66
CA THR A 72 2.57 -9.07 -31.34
C THR A 72 1.26 -9.59 -30.76
N GLU A 73 0.61 -10.56 -31.43
CA GLU A 73 -0.70 -11.08 -31.05
C GLU A 73 -0.78 -11.44 -29.55
N GLY A 74 -1.60 -10.68 -28.82
CA GLY A 74 -1.87 -10.91 -27.40
C GLY A 74 -0.75 -10.51 -26.43
N ILE A 75 0.25 -9.74 -26.88
CA ILE A 75 1.33 -9.21 -26.05
C ILE A 75 1.42 -7.69 -26.23
N ASN A 76 1.18 -6.96 -25.14
CA ASN A 76 1.36 -5.52 -25.04
C ASN A 76 2.71 -5.19 -24.37
N VAL A 77 3.38 -4.16 -24.86
CA VAL A 77 4.31 -3.37 -24.05
C VAL A 77 3.49 -2.36 -23.25
N ILE A 78 3.80 -2.22 -21.97
CA ILE A 78 3.16 -1.28 -21.04
C ILE A 78 4.21 -0.39 -20.39
N PHE A 79 3.83 0.83 -20.03
CA PHE A 79 4.66 1.71 -19.22
C PHE A 79 3.82 2.59 -18.31
N GLN A 80 4.45 3.08 -17.25
CA GLN A 80 3.91 4.07 -16.34
C GLN A 80 5.05 4.97 -15.84
N ILE A 81 4.77 6.25 -15.66
CA ILE A 81 5.65 7.23 -15.00
C ILE A 81 4.77 8.09 -14.10
N GLU A 82 5.05 8.09 -12.80
CA GLU A 82 4.23 8.80 -11.81
C GLU A 82 5.09 9.77 -10.99
N SER A 83 4.57 10.98 -10.78
CA SER A 83 5.19 11.96 -9.89
C SER A 83 5.07 11.53 -8.43
N GLY A 84 5.94 12.06 -7.58
CA GLY A 84 5.71 12.01 -6.14
C GLY A 84 4.58 12.96 -5.74
N TYR A 85 4.20 12.92 -4.47
CA TYR A 85 3.32 13.93 -3.90
C TYR A 85 3.96 15.32 -4.01
N VAL A 86 3.13 16.33 -4.30
CA VAL A 86 3.56 17.73 -4.26
C VAL A 86 4.07 18.10 -2.86
N GLY A 87 3.48 17.56 -1.79
CA GLY A 87 3.94 17.81 -0.42
C GLY A 87 3.90 19.30 -0.05
N TYR A 88 4.64 19.66 1.00
CA TYR A 88 4.70 21.03 1.50
C TYR A 88 5.66 21.92 0.68
N GLU A 89 6.89 21.42 0.42
CA GLU A 89 7.95 22.15 -0.31
C GLU A 89 8.21 21.62 -1.74
N ALA A 90 7.46 20.62 -2.22
CA ALA A 90 7.68 20.00 -3.54
C ALA A 90 9.06 19.37 -3.78
N GLU A 91 9.86 19.14 -2.73
CA GLU A 91 11.20 18.56 -2.84
C GLU A 91 11.19 17.15 -3.46
N ASP A 92 10.13 16.36 -3.22
CA ASP A 92 9.99 14.99 -3.69
C ASP A 92 8.90 14.78 -4.76
N SER A 93 8.44 15.84 -5.42
CA SER A 93 7.32 15.78 -6.37
C SER A 93 7.69 15.49 -7.82
N GLY A 94 8.95 15.19 -8.11
CA GLY A 94 9.42 14.92 -9.48
C GLY A 94 8.79 13.67 -10.12
N LEU A 95 8.72 13.63 -11.46
CA LEU A 95 8.35 12.42 -12.20
C LEU A 95 9.34 11.29 -11.90
N GLY A 96 8.84 10.06 -11.74
CA GLY A 96 9.67 8.89 -11.44
C GLY A 96 9.78 8.55 -9.94
N LYS A 97 9.16 9.34 -9.06
CA LYS A 97 9.22 9.13 -7.60
C LYS A 97 8.26 8.05 -7.11
N PHE A 98 7.11 7.87 -7.78
CA PHE A 98 6.17 6.78 -7.53
C PHE A 98 6.30 5.65 -8.57
N ASP A 99 5.24 4.87 -8.77
CA ASP A 99 5.25 3.69 -9.62
C ASP A 99 5.62 4.08 -11.05
N THR A 100 6.83 3.66 -11.46
CA THR A 100 7.46 4.05 -12.71
C THR A 100 8.18 2.86 -13.29
N PHE A 101 7.65 2.31 -14.37
CA PHE A 101 8.11 1.04 -14.93
C PHE A 101 7.84 0.93 -16.42
N VAL A 102 8.52 -0.04 -17.04
CA VAL A 102 8.15 -0.62 -18.33
C VAL A 102 7.86 -2.10 -18.13
N GLY A 103 7.14 -2.73 -19.04
CA GLY A 103 6.83 -4.14 -18.93
C GLY A 103 6.09 -4.73 -20.11
N PHE A 104 5.70 -5.99 -19.93
CA PHE A 104 4.89 -6.75 -20.87
C PHE A 104 3.62 -7.22 -20.20
N GLU A 105 2.51 -7.19 -20.92
CA GLU A 105 1.22 -7.72 -20.51
C GLU A 105 0.71 -8.70 -21.56
N GLY A 106 0.25 -9.87 -21.12
CA GLY A 106 -0.42 -10.83 -21.98
C GLY A 106 -1.44 -11.65 -21.21
N LYS A 107 -1.91 -12.75 -21.83
CA LYS A 107 -2.97 -13.61 -21.27
C LYS A 107 -2.71 -14.09 -19.83
N TYR A 108 -1.45 -14.30 -19.46
CA TYR A 108 -1.06 -14.86 -18.17
C TYR A 108 -0.65 -13.79 -17.13
N GLY A 109 -0.85 -12.51 -17.42
CA GLY A 109 -0.55 -11.42 -16.50
C GLY A 109 0.52 -10.47 -17.01
N LYS A 110 1.18 -9.80 -16.07
CA LYS A 110 2.10 -8.68 -16.31
C LYS A 110 3.48 -8.99 -15.75
N LEU A 111 4.52 -8.68 -16.51
CA LEU A 111 5.90 -8.66 -16.05
C LEU A 111 6.45 -7.24 -16.19
N ARG A 112 6.83 -6.63 -15.06
CA ARG A 112 7.19 -5.21 -14.96
C ARG A 112 8.59 -5.04 -14.38
N PHE A 113 9.27 -3.99 -14.84
CA PHE A 113 10.64 -3.65 -14.48
C PHE A 113 10.72 -2.16 -14.14
N GLY A 114 11.20 -1.83 -12.94
CA GLY A 114 11.40 -0.43 -12.55
C GLY A 114 11.19 -0.19 -11.06
N ARG A 115 10.38 0.83 -10.75
CA ARG A 115 10.06 1.28 -9.40
C ARG A 115 8.60 1.02 -9.09
N MET A 116 8.32 0.19 -8.09
CA MET A 116 6.96 -0.22 -7.71
C MET A 116 6.93 -0.57 -6.21
N LYS A 117 5.74 -0.74 -5.63
CA LYS A 117 5.59 -1.40 -4.33
C LYS A 117 5.99 -2.88 -4.41
N SER A 118 6.53 -3.42 -3.32
CA SER A 118 6.72 -4.88 -3.21
C SER A 118 5.36 -5.59 -3.10
N ALA A 119 5.36 -6.91 -3.34
CA ALA A 119 4.15 -7.72 -3.27
C ALA A 119 3.47 -7.67 -1.89
N LEU A 120 4.26 -7.74 -0.81
CA LEU A 120 3.78 -7.63 0.57
C LEU A 120 3.37 -6.19 0.93
N TYR A 121 4.17 -5.19 0.54
CA TYR A 121 3.87 -3.81 0.91
C TYR A 121 2.53 -3.32 0.33
N GLU A 122 2.15 -3.79 -0.85
CA GLU A 122 0.85 -3.43 -1.45
C GLU A 122 -0.34 -3.75 -0.56
N ILE A 123 -0.32 -4.88 0.16
CA ILE A 123 -1.43 -5.23 1.06
C ILE A 123 -1.33 -4.56 2.41
N ILE A 124 -0.11 -4.28 2.90
CA ILE A 124 0.06 -3.47 4.11
C ILE A 124 -0.56 -2.10 3.89
N ASP A 125 -0.13 -1.39 2.83
CA ASP A 125 -0.61 -0.05 2.50
C ASP A 125 -2.13 -0.04 2.29
N TRP A 126 -2.68 -0.95 1.48
CA TRP A 126 -4.13 -1.07 1.29
C TRP A 126 -4.62 -2.51 1.40
N PRO A 127 -5.64 -2.79 2.22
CA PRO A 127 -6.55 -1.85 2.88
C PRO A 127 -6.18 -1.48 4.32
N TYR A 128 -5.16 -2.12 4.91
CA TYR A 128 -5.00 -2.21 6.36
C TYR A 128 -4.47 -0.94 7.04
N THR A 129 -4.09 0.10 6.28
CA THR A 129 -3.60 1.36 6.88
C THR A 129 -4.58 2.52 6.75
N ASN A 130 -5.71 2.33 6.06
CA ASN A 130 -6.72 3.36 5.88
C ASN A 130 -7.89 3.15 6.87
N PRO A 131 -8.32 4.15 7.66
CA PRO A 131 -8.02 5.58 7.51
C PRO A 131 -6.96 6.10 8.50
N GLY A 132 -5.73 6.36 8.04
CA GLY A 132 -4.70 7.03 8.85
C GLY A 132 -4.00 6.16 9.90
N LEU A 133 -4.05 4.85 9.73
CA LEU A 133 -3.42 3.85 10.60
C LEU A 133 -1.96 3.56 10.21
N GLY A 134 -1.45 4.14 9.11
CA GLY A 134 -0.10 3.89 8.59
C GLY A 134 1.04 4.15 9.59
N ARG A 135 0.88 5.14 10.47
CA ARG A 135 1.83 5.44 11.56
C ARG A 135 2.07 4.29 12.55
N VAL A 136 1.21 3.27 12.53
CA VAL A 136 1.36 2.05 13.33
C VAL A 136 1.53 0.85 12.39
N PHE A 137 0.62 0.64 11.43
CA PHE A 137 0.59 -0.61 10.65
C PHE A 137 1.38 -0.57 9.33
N ASP A 138 1.82 0.60 8.86
CA ASP A 138 2.73 0.73 7.70
C ASP A 138 4.18 0.87 8.18
N TRP A 139 4.67 2.11 8.30
CA TRP A 139 6.06 2.45 8.60
C TRP A 139 6.36 2.53 10.11
N GLY A 140 5.32 2.40 10.95
CA GLY A 140 5.45 2.36 12.40
C GLY A 140 5.99 1.04 12.93
N GLY A 141 6.32 1.02 14.22
CA GLY A 141 6.93 -0.12 14.90
C GLY A 141 8.45 0.02 15.05
N ASP A 142 8.98 -0.64 16.07
CA ASP A 142 10.39 -0.60 16.46
C ASP A 142 11.24 -1.60 15.66
N VAL A 143 10.62 -2.59 15.03
CA VAL A 143 11.31 -3.60 14.22
C VAL A 143 10.98 -3.40 12.75
N ARG A 144 11.94 -2.86 11.99
CA ARG A 144 11.79 -2.55 10.56
C ARG A 144 12.16 -3.74 9.67
N TRP A 145 11.20 -4.64 9.44
CA TRP A 145 11.43 -5.89 8.72
C TRP A 145 10.87 -5.94 7.29
N HIS A 146 10.07 -4.97 6.86
CA HIS A 146 9.53 -4.90 5.49
C HIS A 146 9.75 -3.53 4.85
N GLN A 147 9.64 -3.51 3.52
CA GLN A 147 9.56 -2.29 2.73
C GLN A 147 8.27 -1.53 3.08
N SER A 148 8.40 -0.26 3.41
CA SER A 148 7.28 0.64 3.72
C SER A 148 7.12 1.73 2.64
N ASN A 149 7.69 1.50 1.46
CA ASN A 149 7.62 2.40 0.33
C ASN A 149 7.85 1.62 -0.98
N ARG A 150 7.77 2.34 -2.09
CA ARG A 150 8.11 1.88 -3.43
C ARG A 150 9.62 1.72 -3.54
N MET A 151 10.04 0.63 -4.18
CA MET A 151 11.44 0.27 -4.37
C MET A 151 11.78 0.25 -5.85
N SER A 152 12.95 0.78 -6.18
CA SER A 152 13.52 0.77 -7.54
C SER A 152 14.24 -0.55 -7.83
N ASN A 153 14.73 -0.73 -9.04
CA ASN A 153 15.47 -1.93 -9.46
C ASN A 153 14.68 -3.23 -9.23
N MET A 154 13.36 -3.16 -9.41
CA MET A 154 12.44 -4.26 -9.18
C MET A 154 12.08 -4.97 -10.48
N MET A 155 12.04 -6.29 -10.43
CA MET A 155 11.29 -7.14 -11.35
C MET A 155 10.06 -7.66 -10.63
N ARG A 156 8.89 -7.53 -11.24
CA ARG A 156 7.61 -7.89 -10.62
C ARG A 156 6.69 -8.59 -11.61
N TYR A 157 6.14 -9.73 -11.20
CA TYR A 157 5.12 -10.46 -11.92
C TYR A 157 3.79 -10.35 -11.18
N ASP A 158 2.71 -10.08 -11.92
CA ASP A 158 1.34 -10.04 -11.43
C ASP A 158 0.48 -10.92 -12.33
N GLY A 159 -0.13 -11.97 -11.76
CA GLY A 159 -0.99 -12.89 -12.48
C GLY A 159 -2.31 -13.10 -11.74
N SER A 160 -3.37 -13.35 -12.50
CA SER A 160 -4.69 -13.66 -11.98
C SER A 160 -5.25 -14.91 -12.65
N LEU A 161 -5.89 -15.77 -11.87
CA LEU A 161 -6.54 -16.98 -12.33
C LEU A 161 -7.95 -17.03 -11.72
N VAL A 162 -8.97 -17.24 -12.56
CA VAL A 162 -10.32 -17.52 -12.10
C VAL A 162 -10.62 -19.00 -12.33
N THR A 163 -11.14 -19.67 -11.32
CA THR A 163 -11.53 -21.08 -11.34
C THR A 163 -13.01 -21.21 -11.01
N ASP A 164 -13.69 -22.18 -11.63
CA ASP A 164 -15.12 -22.41 -11.41
C ASP A 164 -15.41 -22.93 -9.99
N ASP A 165 -14.53 -23.78 -9.45
CA ASP A 165 -14.74 -24.47 -8.17
C ASP A 165 -14.24 -23.69 -6.95
N TYR A 166 -13.15 -22.92 -7.10
CA TYR A 166 -12.44 -22.30 -5.98
C TYR A 166 -12.45 -20.77 -6.02
N GLY A 167 -13.06 -20.15 -7.03
CA GLY A 167 -13.06 -18.69 -7.18
C GLY A 167 -11.75 -18.17 -7.79
N ALA A 168 -11.39 -16.93 -7.45
CA ALA A 168 -10.26 -16.23 -8.07
C ALA A 168 -9.01 -16.21 -7.20
N PHE A 169 -7.85 -16.26 -7.83
CA PHE A 169 -6.54 -16.13 -7.23
C PHE A 169 -5.75 -15.03 -7.93
N ASP A 170 -5.23 -14.07 -7.16
CA ASP A 170 -4.24 -13.10 -7.61
C ASP A 170 -2.90 -13.43 -6.97
N VAL A 171 -1.87 -13.64 -7.79
CA VAL A 171 -0.50 -13.95 -7.36
C VAL A 171 0.42 -12.84 -7.80
N VAL A 172 1.23 -12.35 -6.87
CA VAL A 172 2.26 -11.35 -7.15
C VAL A 172 3.59 -11.83 -6.60
N LEU A 173 4.63 -11.73 -7.41
CA LEU A 173 6.01 -12.02 -7.04
C LEU A 173 6.88 -10.83 -7.40
N SER A 174 7.76 -10.40 -6.51
CA SER A 174 8.73 -9.34 -6.81
C SER A 174 10.10 -9.65 -6.24
N VAL A 175 11.13 -9.21 -6.96
CA VAL A 175 12.51 -9.17 -6.48
C VAL A 175 13.10 -7.81 -6.81
N ASN A 176 13.83 -7.20 -5.88
CA ASN A 176 14.52 -5.94 -6.12
C ASN A 176 15.86 -5.86 -5.39
N ARG A 177 16.76 -5.03 -5.91
CA ARG A 177 17.90 -4.53 -5.13
C ARG A 177 17.35 -3.60 -4.05
N ASP A 178 17.72 -3.85 -2.79
CA ASP A 178 17.31 -2.98 -1.67
C ASP A 178 18.23 -1.77 -1.59
N ASP A 179 19.49 -1.98 -1.22
CA ASP A 179 20.56 -0.98 -1.37
C ASP A 179 21.47 -1.35 -2.54
N ALA A 180 21.61 -0.47 -3.54
CA ALA A 180 22.47 -0.71 -4.71
C ALA A 180 23.97 -0.65 -4.40
N THR A 181 24.36 -0.03 -3.28
CA THR A 181 25.76 0.13 -2.85
C THR A 181 26.29 -1.06 -2.05
N ILE A 182 25.40 -1.87 -1.46
CA ILE A 182 25.75 -3.01 -0.62
C ILE A 182 25.64 -4.30 -1.42
N SER A 183 26.75 -4.99 -1.68
CA SER A 183 26.73 -6.28 -2.38
C SER A 183 25.78 -7.28 -1.72
N GLY A 184 24.96 -7.98 -2.50
CA GLY A 184 24.00 -8.97 -1.97
C GLY A 184 22.76 -8.40 -1.29
N SER A 185 22.59 -7.06 -1.20
CA SER A 185 21.39 -6.44 -0.65
C SER A 185 20.16 -6.61 -1.56
N THR A 186 19.25 -7.52 -1.22
CA THR A 186 18.17 -7.95 -2.13
C THR A 186 16.92 -8.32 -1.36
N THR A 187 15.78 -7.86 -1.86
CA THR A 187 14.46 -8.15 -1.32
C THR A 187 13.70 -9.11 -2.25
N TYR A 188 13.07 -10.12 -1.67
CA TYR A 188 12.13 -11.03 -2.31
C TYR A 188 10.78 -10.87 -1.62
N SER A 189 9.72 -10.72 -2.39
CA SER A 189 8.37 -10.51 -1.84
C SER A 189 7.36 -11.30 -2.66
N SER A 190 6.39 -11.90 -1.98
CA SER A 190 5.33 -12.70 -2.59
C SER A 190 3.99 -12.40 -1.93
N ARG A 191 2.93 -12.47 -2.72
CA ARG A 191 1.56 -12.29 -2.27
C ARG A 191 0.64 -13.25 -3.01
N ILE A 192 -0.32 -13.81 -2.28
CA ILE A 192 -1.52 -14.42 -2.82
C ILE A 192 -2.76 -13.73 -2.24
N THR A 193 -3.74 -13.44 -3.09
CA THR A 193 -5.09 -13.07 -2.69
C THR A 193 -6.05 -14.10 -3.25
N TRP A 194 -6.82 -14.73 -2.38
CA TRP A 194 -7.85 -15.69 -2.75
C TRP A 194 -9.23 -15.06 -2.54
N THR A 195 -10.05 -15.05 -3.59
CA THR A 195 -11.42 -14.53 -3.55
C THR A 195 -12.42 -15.65 -3.81
N PRO A 196 -12.82 -16.43 -2.78
CA PRO A 196 -13.86 -17.42 -2.91
C PRO A 196 -15.21 -16.78 -3.25
N TYR A 197 -15.88 -17.34 -4.25
CA TYR A 197 -17.24 -16.97 -4.66
C TYR A 197 -17.45 -15.45 -4.84
N SER A 198 -16.42 -14.74 -5.30
CA SER A 198 -16.44 -13.30 -5.59
C SER A 198 -16.86 -12.40 -4.43
N THR A 199 -16.76 -12.87 -3.18
CA THR A 199 -17.31 -12.14 -2.02
C THR A 199 -16.22 -11.75 -1.04
N ILE A 200 -15.60 -12.73 -0.39
CA ILE A 200 -14.57 -12.52 0.64
C ILE A 200 -13.20 -12.51 -0.02
N LYS A 201 -12.25 -11.73 0.49
CA LYS A 201 -10.85 -11.83 0.09
C LYS A 201 -9.99 -12.27 1.25
N VAL A 202 -9.14 -13.27 1.01
CA VAL A 202 -8.14 -13.75 1.95
C VAL A 202 -6.77 -13.43 1.38
N HIS A 203 -5.95 -12.75 2.16
CA HIS A 203 -4.60 -12.32 1.77
C HIS A 203 -3.55 -13.07 2.57
N ALA A 204 -2.48 -13.47 1.89
CA ALA A 204 -1.24 -13.88 2.52
C ALA A 204 -0.07 -13.30 1.72
N ALA A 205 0.92 -12.73 2.42
CA ALA A 205 2.15 -12.28 1.81
C ALA A 205 3.35 -12.58 2.70
N TYR A 206 4.51 -12.70 2.08
CA TYR A 206 5.80 -12.87 2.74
C TYR A 206 6.85 -12.00 2.05
N GLU A 207 7.76 -11.44 2.83
CA GLU A 207 8.91 -10.68 2.35
C GLU A 207 10.17 -11.04 3.13
N GLU A 208 11.29 -11.04 2.41
CA GLU A 208 12.63 -11.21 2.97
C GLU A 208 13.56 -10.21 2.30
N THR A 209 14.33 -9.48 3.10
CA THR A 209 15.42 -8.61 2.65
C THR A 209 16.72 -9.11 3.25
N ARG A 210 17.70 -9.41 2.39
CA ARG A 210 19.05 -9.80 2.80
C ARG A 210 19.98 -8.61 2.78
N ASN A 211 20.95 -8.55 3.70
CA ASN A 211 21.93 -7.47 3.80
C ASN A 211 21.29 -6.07 3.74
N LYS A 212 20.23 -5.87 4.52
CA LYS A 212 19.56 -4.59 4.73
C LYS A 212 20.45 -3.68 5.57
N SER A 213 20.58 -2.40 5.20
CA SER A 213 21.24 -1.42 6.05
C SER A 213 20.35 -1.06 7.24
N ASP A 214 20.92 -1.05 8.46
CA ASP A 214 20.19 -0.79 9.70
C ASP A 214 19.64 0.66 9.77
N GLN A 215 20.30 1.69 9.19
CA GLN A 215 19.82 3.09 9.29
C GLN A 215 20.10 3.99 8.06
N PRO A 216 19.22 4.98 7.79
CA PRO A 216 19.50 6.11 6.89
C PRO A 216 19.89 7.45 7.59
N THR A 217 20.05 7.53 8.92
CA THR A 217 20.03 8.85 9.62
C THR A 217 21.16 9.18 10.60
N ASP A 218 22.31 8.50 10.59
CA ASP A 218 23.46 9.00 11.37
C ASP A 218 24.77 8.78 10.60
N ASP A 219 25.49 9.88 10.35
CA ASP A 219 26.71 10.00 9.53
C ASP A 219 27.96 9.43 10.24
N THR A 220 27.75 8.44 11.12
CA THR A 220 28.80 7.72 11.81
C THR A 220 28.64 6.23 11.57
N LEU A 221 29.28 5.76 10.49
CA LEU A 221 29.88 4.44 10.31
C LEU A 221 29.61 3.41 11.44
N ASN A 222 28.40 2.87 11.44
CA ASN A 222 28.14 1.51 11.92
C ASN A 222 27.45 0.78 10.78
N ASN A 223 28.26 0.15 9.93
CA ASN A 223 27.86 -0.72 8.81
C ASN A 223 27.19 -2.02 9.30
N ASN A 224 26.23 -1.92 10.22
CA ASN A 224 25.49 -3.08 10.68
C ASN A 224 24.48 -3.44 9.58
N LEU A 225 24.70 -4.61 9.02
CA LEU A 225 23.79 -5.22 8.07
C LEU A 225 22.88 -6.17 8.83
N GLU A 226 21.63 -6.22 8.43
CA GLU A 226 20.65 -7.15 8.98
C GLU A 226 20.02 -7.98 7.86
N ASP A 227 19.60 -9.19 8.19
CA ASP A 227 18.59 -9.91 7.40
C ASP A 227 17.21 -9.66 8.04
N ALA A 228 16.23 -9.36 7.20
CA ALA A 228 14.87 -9.05 7.61
C ALA A 228 13.89 -10.01 6.92
N SER A 229 12.86 -10.44 7.64
CA SER A 229 11.78 -11.24 7.04
C SER A 229 10.48 -11.14 7.84
N GLY A 230 9.37 -11.36 7.17
CA GLY A 230 8.08 -11.44 7.84
C GLY A 230 6.93 -11.75 6.89
N TYR A 231 5.74 -11.83 7.47
CA TYR A 231 4.52 -12.17 6.76
C TYR A 231 3.36 -11.29 7.18
N VAL A 232 2.35 -11.23 6.30
CA VAL A 232 1.06 -10.59 6.54
C VAL A 232 -0.03 -11.58 6.18
N LEU A 233 -1.02 -11.70 7.06
CA LEU A 233 -2.28 -12.38 6.79
C LEU A 233 -3.40 -11.34 6.86
N GLY A 234 -4.38 -11.45 5.97
CA GLY A 234 -5.44 -10.46 5.88
C GLY A 234 -6.77 -11.03 5.38
N LEU A 235 -7.84 -10.32 5.72
CA LEU A 235 -9.20 -10.67 5.36
C LEU A 235 -10.00 -9.41 5.00
N GLU A 236 -10.74 -9.44 3.90
CA GLU A 236 -11.78 -8.46 3.54
C GLU A 236 -13.14 -9.17 3.46
N VAL A 237 -14.11 -8.71 4.24
CA VAL A 237 -15.47 -9.27 4.31
C VAL A 237 -16.49 -8.20 3.98
N PRO A 238 -16.96 -8.08 2.73
CA PRO A 238 -18.09 -7.23 2.40
C PRO A 238 -19.40 -7.89 2.83
N ILE A 239 -20.34 -7.08 3.30
CA ILE A 239 -21.74 -7.43 3.56
C ILE A 239 -22.61 -6.41 2.79
N PRO A 240 -22.76 -6.59 1.46
CA PRO A 240 -23.33 -5.56 0.58
C PRO A 240 -24.74 -5.13 0.97
N ASP A 241 -25.58 -6.07 1.39
CA ASP A 241 -26.97 -5.81 1.79
C ASP A 241 -27.10 -4.85 2.98
N LEU A 242 -26.05 -4.74 3.79
CA LEU A 242 -25.97 -3.83 4.93
C LEU A 242 -25.09 -2.61 4.65
N GLY A 243 -24.53 -2.48 3.44
CA GLY A 243 -23.55 -1.43 3.12
C GLY A 243 -22.26 -1.53 3.92
N LEU A 244 -21.99 -2.67 4.58
CA LEU A 244 -20.86 -2.86 5.48
C LEU A 244 -19.69 -3.56 4.79
N ARG A 245 -18.48 -3.27 5.26
CA ARG A 245 -17.28 -4.06 4.95
C ARG A 245 -16.32 -4.06 6.12
N PHE A 246 -15.76 -5.22 6.41
CA PHE A 246 -14.76 -5.41 7.46
C PHE A 246 -13.42 -5.79 6.87
N TYR A 247 -12.36 -5.27 7.47
CA TYR A 247 -10.99 -5.63 7.14
C TYR A 247 -10.25 -6.02 8.42
N ALA A 248 -9.49 -7.11 8.37
CA ALA A 248 -8.63 -7.53 9.45
C ALA A 248 -7.27 -7.94 8.89
N GLY A 249 -6.19 -7.36 9.41
CA GLY A 249 -4.82 -7.66 9.03
C GLY A 249 -4.01 -8.01 10.27
N TYR A 250 -3.10 -8.98 10.13
CA TYR A 250 -2.09 -9.34 11.11
C TYR A 250 -0.74 -9.43 10.39
N LYS A 251 0.29 -8.80 10.96
CA LYS A 251 1.66 -8.88 10.44
C LYS A 251 2.63 -9.27 11.55
N ASN A 252 3.64 -10.06 11.21
CA ASN A 252 4.73 -10.38 12.11
C ASN A 252 6.01 -10.54 11.32
N GLY A 253 7.10 -10.01 11.86
CA GLY A 253 8.40 -10.19 11.26
C GLY A 253 9.54 -9.92 12.23
N GLN A 254 10.73 -10.04 11.68
CA GLN A 254 11.98 -10.02 12.42
C GLN A 254 13.11 -9.35 11.63
N THR A 255 14.07 -8.80 12.35
CA THR A 255 15.42 -8.53 11.84
C THR A 255 16.44 -9.38 12.58
N THR A 256 17.58 -9.65 11.96
CA THR A 256 18.71 -10.38 12.54
C THR A 256 19.99 -9.67 12.14
N ASP A 257 20.69 -9.12 13.12
CA ASP A 257 21.99 -8.49 12.93
C ASP A 257 23.02 -9.52 12.44
N LEU A 258 23.67 -9.27 11.30
CA LEU A 258 24.59 -10.23 10.67
C LEU A 258 25.93 -10.39 11.43
N LYS A 259 26.27 -9.45 12.31
CA LYS A 259 27.48 -9.47 13.14
C LYS A 259 27.20 -10.10 14.50
N THR A 260 26.17 -9.63 15.19
CA THR A 260 25.86 -10.03 16.57
C THR A 260 24.91 -11.23 16.64
N HIS A 261 24.19 -11.53 15.56
CA HIS A 261 23.15 -12.55 15.46
C HIS A 261 21.95 -12.30 16.40
N VAL A 262 21.85 -11.11 16.99
CA VAL A 262 20.72 -10.68 17.81
C VAL A 262 19.48 -10.58 16.94
N LYS A 263 18.36 -11.10 17.45
CA LYS A 263 17.06 -11.09 16.75
C LYS A 263 16.09 -10.12 17.39
N SER A 264 15.53 -9.23 16.58
CA SER A 264 14.43 -8.35 16.97
C SER A 264 13.15 -8.82 16.28
N THR A 265 12.04 -8.97 17.00
CA THR A 265 10.75 -9.44 16.45
C THR A 265 9.61 -8.53 16.92
N GLN A 266 8.64 -8.28 16.05
CA GLN A 266 7.43 -7.54 16.42
C GLN A 266 6.23 -8.00 15.60
N ASP A 267 5.08 -8.12 16.25
CA ASP A 267 3.79 -8.37 15.62
C ASP A 267 2.86 -7.18 15.76
N ALA A 268 1.92 -7.08 14.83
CA ALA A 268 0.94 -6.01 14.79
C ALA A 268 -0.37 -6.49 14.15
N TYR A 269 -1.45 -5.78 14.45
CA TYR A 269 -2.75 -6.03 13.86
C TYR A 269 -3.47 -4.73 13.49
N SER A 270 -4.35 -4.82 12.51
CA SER A 270 -5.22 -3.74 12.03
C SER A 270 -6.64 -4.26 11.83
N LEU A 271 -7.62 -3.54 12.36
CA LEU A 271 -9.05 -3.86 12.28
C LEU A 271 -9.81 -2.63 11.79
N ILE A 272 -10.62 -2.80 10.75
CA ILE A 272 -11.33 -1.69 10.12
C ILE A 272 -12.78 -2.11 9.83
N GLY A 273 -13.72 -1.25 10.19
CA GLY A 273 -15.10 -1.31 9.76
C GLY A 273 -15.43 -0.13 8.86
N GLU A 274 -16.09 -0.40 7.73
CA GLU A 274 -16.52 0.57 6.74
C GLU A 274 -18.03 0.42 6.49
N TYR A 275 -18.73 1.54 6.37
CA TYR A 275 -20.15 1.62 6.08
C TYR A 275 -20.41 2.65 4.99
N TRP A 276 -21.25 2.29 4.02
CA TRP A 276 -21.73 3.19 2.99
C TRP A 276 -23.26 3.14 2.86
N HIS A 277 -23.87 4.32 2.73
CA HIS A 277 -25.27 4.47 2.38
C HIS A 277 -25.45 5.64 1.42
N GLY A 278 -25.73 5.32 0.15
CA GLY A 278 -25.72 6.32 -0.92
C GLY A 278 -24.35 6.99 -1.01
N ILE A 279 -24.33 8.32 -0.95
CA ILE A 279 -23.08 9.11 -0.98
C ILE A 279 -22.36 9.16 0.37
N TYR A 280 -22.98 8.72 1.47
CA TYR A 280 -22.41 8.87 2.82
C TYR A 280 -21.58 7.66 3.20
N GLY A 281 -20.32 7.90 3.57
CA GLY A 281 -19.38 6.88 4.02
C GLY A 281 -18.88 7.15 5.44
N ALA A 282 -18.71 6.08 6.21
CA ALA A 282 -18.05 6.12 7.51
C ALA A 282 -17.04 4.97 7.61
N LYS A 283 -15.86 5.23 8.16
CA LYS A 283 -14.80 4.24 8.33
C LYS A 283 -14.13 4.39 9.68
N LEU A 284 -14.16 3.35 10.50
CA LEU A 284 -13.53 3.28 11.81
C LEU A 284 -12.40 2.25 11.74
N GLY A 285 -11.19 2.67 12.08
CA GLY A 285 -9.99 1.84 12.08
C GLY A 285 -9.29 1.83 13.43
N TYR A 286 -8.70 0.70 13.78
CA TYR A 286 -7.80 0.51 14.91
C TYR A 286 -6.58 -0.29 14.46
N ALA A 287 -5.38 0.14 14.82
CA ALA A 287 -4.18 -0.66 14.64
C ALA A 287 -3.30 -0.62 15.89
N LYS A 288 -2.54 -1.69 16.12
CA LYS A 288 -1.61 -1.81 17.24
C LYS A 288 -0.38 -2.62 16.86
N ASN A 289 0.80 -2.10 17.19
CA ASN A 289 2.03 -2.86 17.32
C ASN A 289 2.14 -3.35 18.77
N ASN A 290 2.48 -4.62 18.98
CA ASN A 290 2.78 -5.11 20.34
C ASN A 290 4.22 -4.75 20.73
N ASP A 291 4.53 -4.89 22.02
CA ASP A 291 5.89 -4.76 22.54
C ASP A 291 6.85 -5.66 21.74
N TYR A 292 7.94 -5.08 21.22
CA TYR A 292 8.90 -5.87 20.47
C TYR A 292 9.74 -6.75 21.40
N LYS A 293 10.43 -7.74 20.83
CA LYS A 293 11.29 -8.65 21.58
C LYS A 293 12.68 -8.66 20.99
N ILE A 294 13.70 -8.61 21.86
CA ILE A 294 15.10 -8.88 21.54
C ILE A 294 15.43 -10.27 22.08
N ASP A 295 15.82 -11.21 21.23
CA ASP A 295 16.13 -12.60 21.61
C ASP A 295 15.04 -13.23 22.51
N ASN A 296 13.77 -13.02 22.14
CA ASN A 296 12.56 -13.42 22.86
C ASN A 296 12.30 -12.71 24.21
N VAL A 297 13.14 -11.75 24.60
CA VAL A 297 12.92 -10.90 25.77
C VAL A 297 12.09 -9.68 25.38
N VAL A 298 10.90 -9.56 25.97
CA VAL A 298 9.97 -8.45 25.75
C VAL A 298 10.61 -7.14 26.22
N GLN A 299 10.64 -6.16 25.33
CA GLN A 299 10.98 -4.77 25.65
C GLN A 299 9.67 -4.06 26.03
N LYS A 300 9.49 -3.80 27.32
CA LYS A 300 8.22 -3.23 27.82
C LYS A 300 8.05 -1.79 27.38
N ASP A 301 6.80 -1.38 27.23
CA ASP A 301 6.38 -0.01 26.96
C ASP A 301 6.87 0.50 25.59
N THR A 302 6.88 -0.41 24.59
CA THR A 302 7.26 -0.11 23.20
C THR A 302 6.10 -0.39 22.22
N ALA A 303 4.91 -0.69 22.74
CA ALA A 303 3.71 -0.88 21.94
C ALA A 303 3.13 0.47 21.48
N ASP A 304 2.83 0.60 20.19
CA ASP A 304 2.11 1.73 19.61
C ASP A 304 0.69 1.34 19.20
N LYS A 305 -0.26 2.26 19.28
CA LYS A 305 -1.61 2.09 18.75
C LYS A 305 -2.18 3.38 18.17
N VAL A 306 -3.18 3.19 17.31
CA VAL A 306 -3.97 4.27 16.72
C VAL A 306 -5.42 3.84 16.58
N ILE A 307 -6.34 4.75 16.89
CA ILE A 307 -7.76 4.65 16.54
C ILE A 307 -8.14 5.87 15.70
N SER A 308 -8.93 5.65 14.65
CA SER A 308 -9.27 6.70 13.69
C SER A 308 -10.67 6.50 13.12
N LEU A 309 -11.47 7.56 13.14
CA LEU A 309 -12.77 7.65 12.51
C LEU A 309 -12.70 8.63 11.35
N GLN A 310 -13.17 8.21 10.18
CA GLN A 310 -13.31 9.05 9.00
C GLN A 310 -14.76 9.06 8.52
N LEU A 311 -15.29 10.24 8.25
CA LEU A 311 -16.57 10.45 7.56
C LEU A 311 -16.28 11.02 6.17
N MET A 312 -16.96 10.49 5.16
CA MET A 312 -16.68 10.76 3.75
C MET A 312 -17.99 11.02 2.99
N LEU A 313 -17.91 11.80 1.93
CA LEU A 313 -18.97 11.88 0.92
C LEU A 313 -18.39 11.42 -0.43
N ASN A 314 -19.00 10.42 -1.06
CA ASN A 314 -18.67 10.03 -2.43
C ASN A 314 -19.58 10.77 -3.40
N MET A 315 -19.17 11.96 -3.84
CA MET A 315 -20.00 12.81 -4.68
C MET A 315 -20.04 12.31 -6.12
N GLU A 316 -21.18 12.45 -6.79
CA GLU A 316 -21.37 11.99 -8.17
C GLU A 316 -20.42 12.66 -9.19
N ASN A 317 -19.92 13.84 -8.87
CA ASN A 317 -18.95 14.58 -9.68
C ASN A 317 -17.49 14.13 -9.48
N GLY A 318 -17.27 13.05 -8.71
CA GLY A 318 -15.96 12.44 -8.50
C GLY A 318 -15.13 13.03 -7.36
N PHE A 319 -15.67 14.02 -6.63
CA PHE A 319 -15.03 14.56 -5.45
C PHE A 319 -15.33 13.72 -4.20
N LEU A 320 -14.32 13.55 -3.36
CA LEU A 320 -14.42 12.87 -2.06
C LEU A 320 -13.93 13.81 -0.95
N PRO A 321 -14.79 14.69 -0.42
CA PRO A 321 -14.49 15.38 0.82
C PRO A 321 -14.58 14.42 2.00
N TYR A 322 -13.72 14.62 2.99
CA TYR A 322 -13.73 13.85 4.22
C TYR A 322 -13.29 14.67 5.43
N ILE A 323 -13.74 14.21 6.59
CA ILE A 323 -13.19 14.61 7.88
C ILE A 323 -12.71 13.36 8.61
N ARG A 324 -11.58 13.47 9.30
CA ARG A 324 -10.98 12.40 10.08
C ARG A 324 -10.61 12.93 11.46
N VAL A 325 -10.90 12.13 12.48
CA VAL A 325 -10.43 12.35 13.84
C VAL A 325 -9.83 11.06 14.34
N GLY A 326 -8.73 11.14 15.07
CA GLY A 326 -8.16 9.97 15.69
C GLY A 326 -7.26 10.30 16.86
N ARG A 327 -6.79 9.24 17.50
CA ARG A 327 -5.92 9.29 18.66
C ARG A 327 -4.85 8.22 18.55
N THR A 328 -3.62 8.56 18.87
CA THR A 328 -2.45 7.71 18.69
C THR A 328 -1.45 7.91 19.82
N ASP A 329 -0.71 6.89 20.22
CA ASP A 329 0.49 7.00 21.07
C ASP A 329 1.79 6.64 20.31
N ALA A 330 1.67 6.34 19.01
CA ALA A 330 2.79 6.14 18.09
C ALA A 330 3.95 7.12 18.30
N TYR A 331 5.19 6.62 18.14
CA TYR A 331 6.45 7.35 18.36
C TYR A 331 6.80 7.61 19.82
N ASN A 332 6.39 6.69 20.72
CA ASN A 332 6.63 6.81 22.16
C ASN A 332 6.12 8.15 22.73
N SER A 333 5.00 8.65 22.20
CA SER A 333 4.42 9.89 22.72
C SER A 333 3.98 9.66 24.17
N THR A 334 4.55 10.42 25.09
CA THR A 334 4.23 10.34 26.53
C THR A 334 2.76 10.69 26.83
N SER A 335 2.06 11.26 25.85
CA SER A 335 0.64 11.59 25.85
C SER A 335 -0.03 10.93 24.64
N ASN A 336 -1.27 10.45 24.77
CA ASN A 336 -1.97 10.02 23.56
C ASN A 336 -2.40 11.27 22.77
N ASP A 337 -1.83 11.45 21.58
CA ASP A 337 -2.07 12.61 20.76
C ASP A 337 -3.33 12.46 19.92
N ASN A 338 -4.19 13.47 19.99
CA ASN A 338 -5.30 13.60 19.05
C ASN A 338 -4.80 14.19 17.74
N PHE A 339 -5.36 13.72 16.63
CA PHE A 339 -5.17 14.31 15.33
C PHE A 339 -6.50 14.54 14.62
N TYR A 340 -6.53 15.57 13.78
CA TYR A 340 -7.69 15.96 12.99
C TYR A 340 -7.26 16.20 11.55
N ARG A 341 -8.07 15.74 10.59
CA ARG A 341 -7.85 16.01 9.17
C ARG A 341 -9.17 16.41 8.53
N ALA A 342 -9.14 17.44 7.69
CA ALA A 342 -10.22 17.73 6.75
C ALA A 342 -9.60 17.78 5.37
N GLY A 343 -10.10 16.97 4.44
CA GLY A 343 -9.50 16.81 3.13
C GLY A 343 -10.51 16.71 2.00
N LEU A 344 -9.99 16.87 0.80
CA LEU A 344 -10.71 16.72 -0.46
C LEU A 344 -9.82 15.93 -1.42
N GLU A 345 -10.37 14.87 -2.00
CA GLU A 345 -9.70 14.09 -3.04
C GLU A 345 -10.53 14.09 -4.33
N PHE A 346 -9.85 14.11 -5.48
CA PHE A 346 -10.44 14.01 -6.81
C PHE A 346 -9.47 13.26 -7.73
N TRP A 347 -9.98 12.29 -8.48
CA TRP A 347 -9.21 11.50 -9.44
C TRP A 347 -9.62 11.88 -10.86
N PHE A 348 -8.62 12.01 -11.74
CA PHE A 348 -8.83 12.24 -13.17
C PHE A 348 -8.04 11.24 -14.01
#